data_AF-A0A645FB31-F1
#
_entry.id   AF-A0A645FB31-F1
#
_cell.length_a   1.000
_cell.length_b   1.000
_cell.length_c   1.000
_cell.angle_alpha   90.00
_cell.angle_beta   90.00
_cell.angle_gamma   90.00
#
_symmetry.space_group_name_H-M   'P 1'
#
loop_
_entity.id
_entity.type
_entity.pdbx_description
1 polymer ?
#
loop_
_entity_poly.entity_id
_entity_poly.type
_entity_poly.pdbx_seq_one_letter_code
_entity_poly.pdbx_strand_id
1 'polypeptide(L)'
;MNREVNKGVELNAQRDTLPLLSLVNEELEKGNYLLNAIAKELGVDAKEIIDFDLFLYEFEKGSIIGLNDEFISAGRLDDLQMVHAGIAALKEAPVTEGTNVMVCFDNEEVGSSTKQGADSEMLANILERIALAFGKEREDFFRALSRSFLISGDNAHAVHPNNPDKHDPTNRPVINKGPVIKINANFAYTTDSDSSAVYEELCKSAQVPYQKFVNRSDVRGGSTIGPISSTHLNIRSIDIGNPTLAMHSIRELAGVMDHTYVMRSYLEFYKL
;
A
#
# COMPACT_ATOMS: atom_id res chain seq x y z
N MET A 1 -36.16 9.63 -5.32
CA MET A 1 -37.39 8.81 -5.45
C MET A 1 -37.40 7.57 -4.56
N ASN A 2 -36.27 7.13 -4.00
CA ASN A 2 -36.26 6.10 -2.95
C ASN A 2 -36.28 6.76 -1.56
N ARG A 3 -37.38 6.65 -0.81
CA ARG A 3 -37.53 7.25 0.54
C ARG A 3 -36.80 6.44 1.62
N GLU A 4 -36.47 5.19 1.33
CA GLU A 4 -35.86 4.26 2.29
C GLU A 4 -34.35 4.14 2.10
N VAL A 5 -33.73 5.00 1.29
CA VAL A 5 -32.29 4.90 0.93
C VAL A 5 -31.36 4.85 2.14
N ASN A 6 -31.71 5.55 3.22
CA ASN A 6 -30.93 5.57 4.47
C ASN A 6 -31.01 4.27 5.28
N LYS A 7 -31.86 3.31 4.90
CA LYS A 7 -31.93 1.97 5.51
C LYS A 7 -30.96 0.98 4.87
N GLY A 8 -30.20 1.41 3.87
CA GLY A 8 -29.30 0.57 3.08
C GLY A 8 -29.92 0.18 1.74
N VAL A 9 -29.13 0.30 0.68
CA VAL A 9 -29.49 -0.13 -0.68
C VAL A 9 -28.31 -0.89 -1.24
N GLU A 10 -28.56 -2.12 -1.68
CA GLU A 10 -27.58 -2.88 -2.46
C GLU A 10 -27.49 -2.26 -3.86
N LEU A 11 -26.30 -1.81 -4.23
CA LEU A 11 -26.04 -1.23 -5.54
C LEU A 11 -25.48 -2.31 -6.47
N ASN A 12 -26.06 -2.43 -7.66
CA ASN A 12 -25.51 -3.29 -8.69
C ASN A 12 -24.39 -2.56 -9.43
N ALA A 13 -23.15 -3.07 -9.36
CA ALA A 13 -22.00 -2.42 -9.98
C ALA A 13 -22.09 -2.25 -11.52
N GLN A 14 -22.81 -3.13 -12.22
CA GLN A 14 -22.95 -3.03 -13.68
C GLN A 14 -23.97 -1.96 -14.11
N ARG A 15 -24.93 -1.63 -13.25
CA ARG A 15 -26.08 -0.79 -13.59
C ARG A 15 -26.10 0.54 -12.82
N ASP A 16 -25.85 0.49 -11.52
CA ASP A 16 -26.11 1.59 -10.59
C ASP A 16 -24.88 2.48 -10.37
N THR A 17 -23.69 2.05 -10.80
CA THR A 17 -22.42 2.80 -10.66
C THR A 17 -21.82 3.24 -12.00
N LEU A 18 -22.61 3.22 -13.08
CA LEU A 18 -22.15 3.74 -14.37
C LEU A 18 -21.98 5.27 -14.30
N PRO A 19 -20.81 5.82 -14.64
CA PRO A 19 -20.57 7.25 -14.59
C PRO A 19 -21.37 8.00 -15.66
N LEU A 20 -21.75 9.23 -15.36
CA LEU A 20 -22.32 10.15 -16.35
C LEU A 20 -21.23 11.10 -16.83
N LEU A 21 -20.86 10.99 -18.11
CA LEU A 21 -19.81 11.81 -18.73
C LEU A 21 -20.37 13.06 -19.42
N SER A 22 -21.38 12.89 -20.26
CA SER A 22 -21.99 13.97 -21.02
C SER A 22 -23.47 13.67 -21.29
N LEU A 23 -24.25 14.72 -21.55
CA LEU A 23 -25.55 14.57 -22.20
C LEU A 23 -25.30 14.23 -23.67
N VAL A 24 -25.93 13.16 -24.15
CA VAL A 24 -25.82 12.72 -25.54
C VAL A 24 -27.19 12.86 -26.18
N ASN A 25 -27.25 13.53 -27.33
CA ASN A 25 -28.48 13.68 -28.11
C ASN A 25 -28.76 12.44 -29.00
N GLU A 26 -27.77 11.57 -29.14
CA GLU A 26 -27.78 10.30 -29.89
C GLU A 26 -27.00 9.22 -29.10
N GLU A 27 -26.16 8.38 -29.74
CA GLU A 27 -25.36 7.34 -29.09
C GLU A 27 -24.02 7.87 -28.54
N LEU A 28 -23.61 7.44 -27.33
CA LEU A 28 -22.41 7.94 -26.63
C LEU A 28 -21.12 7.79 -27.46
N GLU A 29 -20.94 6.63 -28.08
CA GLU A 29 -19.73 6.34 -28.88
C GLU A 29 -19.84 6.76 -30.35
N LYS A 30 -20.89 7.52 -30.72
CA LYS A 30 -21.03 8.00 -32.10
C LYS A 30 -19.82 8.86 -32.48
N GLY A 31 -19.08 8.41 -33.49
CA GLY A 31 -17.88 9.09 -33.98
C GLY A 31 -16.64 8.90 -33.11
N ASN A 32 -16.57 7.84 -32.29
CA ASN A 32 -15.45 7.54 -31.38
C ASN A 32 -15.24 8.65 -30.34
N TYR A 33 -16.31 9.04 -29.64
CA TYR A 33 -16.30 10.19 -28.73
C TYR A 33 -15.18 10.10 -27.69
N LEU A 34 -15.08 8.98 -26.98
CA LEU A 34 -14.07 8.78 -25.95
C LEU A 34 -12.65 8.81 -26.55
N LEU A 35 -12.43 8.11 -27.66
CA LEU A 35 -11.13 8.08 -28.35
C LEU A 35 -10.68 9.48 -28.78
N ASN A 36 -11.59 10.29 -29.31
CA ASN A 36 -11.29 11.66 -29.72
C ASN A 36 -11.02 12.56 -28.50
N ALA A 37 -11.70 12.33 -27.37
CA ALA A 37 -11.43 13.05 -26.12
C ALA A 37 -10.00 12.74 -25.62
N ILE A 38 -9.61 11.46 -25.64
CA ILE A 38 -8.25 11.03 -25.30
C ILE A 38 -7.23 11.64 -26.27
N ALA A 39 -7.46 11.55 -27.58
CA ALA A 39 -6.58 12.10 -28.61
C ALA A 39 -6.38 13.61 -28.44
N LYS A 40 -7.46 14.34 -28.13
CA LYS A 40 -7.41 15.78 -27.86
C LYS A 40 -6.58 16.11 -26.63
N GLU A 41 -6.74 15.35 -25.54
CA GLU A 41 -5.96 15.55 -24.30
C GLU A 41 -4.46 15.26 -24.54
N LEU A 42 -4.15 14.21 -25.31
CA LEU A 42 -2.78 13.83 -25.64
C LEU A 42 -2.14 14.71 -26.74
N GLY A 43 -2.95 15.46 -27.51
CA GLY A 43 -2.48 16.26 -28.64
C GLY A 43 -2.01 15.44 -29.85
N VAL A 44 -2.58 14.25 -30.05
CA VAL A 44 -2.23 13.31 -31.16
C VAL A 44 -3.42 13.06 -32.08
N ASP A 45 -3.20 12.48 -33.26
CA ASP A 45 -4.30 11.97 -34.10
C ASP A 45 -4.89 10.72 -33.45
N ALA A 46 -6.23 10.58 -33.44
CA ALA A 46 -6.92 9.41 -32.89
C ALA A 46 -6.45 8.09 -33.53
N LYS A 47 -5.96 8.12 -34.77
CA LYS A 47 -5.39 6.95 -35.46
C LYS A 47 -4.06 6.47 -34.88
N GLU A 48 -3.39 7.30 -34.09
CA GLU A 48 -2.14 6.95 -33.40
C GLU A 48 -2.40 6.19 -32.09
N ILE A 49 -3.64 6.23 -31.59
CA ILE A 49 -4.04 5.48 -30.40
C ILE A 49 -4.44 4.07 -30.81
N ILE A 50 -3.69 3.08 -30.31
CA ILE A 50 -3.97 1.66 -30.54
C ILE A 50 -4.98 1.14 -29.52
N ASP A 51 -4.78 1.46 -28.24
CA ASP A 51 -5.63 1.05 -27.12
C ASP A 51 -5.38 1.94 -25.89
N PHE A 52 -6.20 1.80 -24.84
CA PHE A 52 -6.06 2.52 -23.58
C PHE A 52 -6.57 1.72 -22.38
N ASP A 53 -5.96 1.97 -21.21
CA ASP A 53 -6.47 1.55 -19.91
C ASP A 53 -6.71 2.80 -19.05
N LEU A 54 -7.96 3.00 -18.62
CA LEU A 54 -8.41 4.22 -17.95
C LEU A 54 -9.15 3.88 -16.67
N PHE A 55 -8.79 4.58 -15.60
CA PHE A 55 -9.41 4.45 -14.29
C PHE A 55 -10.13 5.73 -13.90
N LEU A 56 -11.31 5.58 -13.31
CA LEU A 56 -11.97 6.70 -12.63
C LEU A 56 -11.37 6.85 -11.24
N TYR A 57 -11.09 8.10 -10.87
CA TYR A 57 -10.53 8.43 -9.58
C TYR A 57 -11.11 9.73 -9.05
N GLU A 58 -11.04 9.92 -7.74
CA GLU A 58 -11.38 11.21 -7.16
C GLU A 58 -10.30 12.25 -7.48
N PHE A 59 -10.75 13.35 -8.09
CA PHE A 59 -9.88 14.42 -8.60
C PHE A 59 -9.54 15.47 -7.54
N GLU A 60 -10.27 15.51 -6.42
CA GLU A 60 -10.02 16.50 -5.37
C GLU A 60 -8.66 16.25 -4.72
N LYS A 61 -7.92 17.33 -4.47
CA LYS A 61 -6.61 17.22 -3.83
C LYS A 61 -6.75 16.71 -2.40
N GLY A 62 -5.78 15.92 -1.96
CA GLY A 62 -5.64 15.57 -0.55
C GLY A 62 -5.50 16.82 0.34
N SER A 63 -6.05 16.78 1.54
CA SER A 63 -6.06 17.88 2.49
C SER A 63 -5.62 17.46 3.88
N ILE A 64 -4.98 18.39 4.59
CA ILE A 64 -4.81 18.28 6.03
C ILE A 64 -6.10 18.80 6.68
N ILE A 65 -6.68 18.01 7.59
CA ILE A 65 -7.94 18.32 8.26
C ILE A 65 -7.86 17.99 9.76
N GLY A 66 -8.91 18.34 10.49
CA GLY A 66 -8.97 18.23 11.96
C GLY A 66 -8.88 19.60 12.60
N LEU A 67 -9.31 19.72 13.85
CA LEU A 67 -9.25 21.00 14.57
C LEU A 67 -7.79 21.42 14.86
N ASN A 68 -6.88 20.45 14.88
CA ASN A 68 -5.45 20.68 15.12
C ASN A 68 -4.58 20.26 13.93
N ASP A 69 -5.13 20.21 12.71
CA ASP A 69 -4.39 19.80 11.51
C ASP A 69 -3.74 18.40 11.65
N GLU A 70 -4.44 17.48 12.30
CA GLU A 70 -3.90 16.21 12.76
C GLU A 70 -4.13 15.03 11.80
N PHE A 71 -4.96 15.21 10.77
CA PHE A 71 -5.32 14.16 9.82
C PHE A 71 -4.96 14.51 8.38
N ILE A 72 -4.66 13.47 7.60
CA ILE A 72 -4.55 13.49 6.14
C ILE A 72 -5.81 12.84 5.59
N SER A 73 -6.56 13.57 4.76
CA SER A 73 -7.67 13.01 3.99
C SER A 73 -7.34 13.06 2.50
N ALA A 74 -7.27 11.90 1.85
CA ALA A 74 -6.94 11.77 0.44
C ALA A 74 -7.43 10.43 -0.11
N GLY A 75 -7.63 10.33 -1.42
CA GLY A 75 -7.80 9.04 -2.08
C GLY A 75 -6.48 8.28 -2.21
N ARG A 76 -6.56 6.94 -2.16
CA ARG A 76 -5.44 6.01 -2.41
C ARG A 76 -4.29 6.13 -1.40
N LEU A 77 -4.59 6.47 -0.14
CA LEU A 77 -3.60 6.33 0.94
C LEU A 77 -3.16 4.87 1.04
N ASP A 78 -4.09 3.95 0.82
CA ASP A 78 -3.80 2.55 0.56
C ASP A 78 -3.38 2.33 -0.90
N ASP A 79 -2.12 2.00 -1.23
CA ASP A 79 -0.93 1.98 -0.36
C ASP A 79 0.09 3.09 -0.73
N LEU A 80 -0.35 4.15 -1.40
CA LEU A 80 0.56 5.22 -1.85
C LEU A 80 1.24 5.95 -0.70
N GLN A 81 0.69 5.92 0.53
CA GLN A 81 1.35 6.53 1.66
C GLN A 81 2.62 5.77 2.06
N MET A 82 2.60 4.43 2.03
CA MET A 82 3.77 3.63 2.37
C MET A 82 4.79 3.67 1.23
N VAL A 83 4.33 3.67 -0.03
CA VAL A 83 5.18 3.90 -1.21
C VAL A 83 5.89 5.25 -1.13
N HIS A 84 5.15 6.33 -0.87
CA HIS A 84 5.73 7.66 -0.72
C HIS A 84 6.78 7.67 0.40
N ALA A 85 6.46 7.09 1.56
CA ALA A 85 7.37 7.06 2.68
C ALA A 85 8.67 6.30 2.36
N GLY A 86 8.56 5.15 1.67
CA GLY A 86 9.70 4.33 1.25
C GLY A 86 10.62 5.07 0.29
N ILE A 87 10.05 5.70 -0.75
CA ILE A 87 10.81 6.49 -1.73
C ILE A 87 11.47 7.71 -1.06
N ALA A 88 10.73 8.43 -0.21
CA ALA A 88 11.25 9.60 0.49
C ALA A 88 12.43 9.23 1.41
N ALA A 89 12.31 8.12 2.14
CA ALA A 89 13.39 7.62 2.98
C ALA A 89 14.59 7.13 2.16
N LEU A 90 14.37 6.38 1.08
CA LEU A 90 15.44 5.87 0.21
C LEU A 90 16.25 7.00 -0.41
N LYS A 91 15.59 8.10 -0.81
CA LYS A 91 16.25 9.28 -1.38
C LYS A 91 17.23 9.93 -0.41
N GLU A 92 16.90 9.96 0.88
CA GLU A 92 17.73 10.58 1.93
C GLU A 92 18.71 9.57 2.57
N ALA A 93 18.62 8.29 2.21
CA ALA A 93 19.46 7.24 2.78
C ALA A 93 20.93 7.37 2.32
N PRO A 94 21.90 7.16 3.22
CA PRO A 94 23.30 7.09 2.84
C PRO A 94 23.60 5.78 2.10
N VAL A 95 24.73 5.73 1.40
CA VAL A 95 25.28 4.46 0.90
C VAL A 95 25.88 3.70 2.09
N THR A 96 25.41 2.49 2.33
CA THR A 96 25.93 1.56 3.35
C THR A 96 26.62 0.37 2.69
N GLU A 97 27.02 -0.65 3.46
CA GLU A 97 27.54 -1.90 2.91
C GLU A 97 26.46 -2.76 2.23
N GLY A 98 25.19 -2.50 2.55
CA GLY A 98 24.03 -3.16 1.94
C GLY A 98 23.51 -2.45 0.69
N THR A 99 22.78 -3.18 -0.14
CA THR A 99 22.03 -2.60 -1.26
C THR A 99 20.64 -2.23 -0.78
N ASN A 100 20.35 -0.93 -0.68
CA ASN A 100 19.01 -0.44 -0.38
C ASN A 100 18.09 -0.64 -1.59
N VAL A 101 16.95 -1.29 -1.38
CA VAL A 101 15.96 -1.58 -2.42
C VAL A 101 14.59 -1.07 -1.96
N MET A 102 13.91 -0.33 -2.84
CA MET A 102 12.48 -0.08 -2.76
C MET A 102 11.83 -0.77 -3.96
N VAL A 103 10.83 -1.59 -3.71
CA VAL A 103 10.05 -2.28 -4.74
C VAL A 103 8.58 -1.91 -4.55
N CYS A 104 7.92 -1.58 -5.65
CA CYS A 104 6.49 -1.29 -5.69
C CYS A 104 5.86 -2.30 -6.66
N PHE A 105 4.88 -3.05 -6.18
CA PHE A 105 4.14 -4.02 -6.99
C PHE A 105 2.77 -3.47 -7.36
N ASP A 106 2.29 -3.84 -8.55
CA ASP A 106 0.93 -3.58 -8.98
C ASP A 106 0.03 -4.79 -8.64
N ASN A 107 -1.29 -4.62 -8.74
CA ASN A 107 -2.29 -5.69 -8.65
C ASN A 107 -2.39 -6.40 -7.29
N GLU A 108 -1.89 -5.80 -6.20
CA GLU A 108 -2.08 -6.30 -4.84
C GLU A 108 -3.57 -6.55 -4.54
N GLU A 109 -4.38 -5.52 -4.80
CA GLU A 109 -5.83 -5.47 -4.55
C GLU A 109 -6.67 -6.49 -5.35
N VAL A 110 -6.04 -7.16 -6.32
CA VAL A 110 -6.66 -8.23 -7.12
C VAL A 110 -5.93 -9.57 -6.95
N GLY A 111 -5.05 -9.69 -5.96
CA GLY A 111 -4.42 -10.93 -5.52
C GLY A 111 -2.95 -11.13 -5.92
N SER A 112 -2.29 -10.15 -6.55
CA SER A 112 -0.87 -10.15 -6.93
C SER A 112 -0.40 -11.19 -7.97
N SER A 113 -1.23 -12.14 -8.41
CA SER A 113 -0.90 -13.17 -9.40
C SER A 113 -0.83 -12.63 -10.84
N THR A 114 0.06 -11.67 -11.07
CA THR A 114 0.36 -11.07 -12.39
C THR A 114 1.87 -10.92 -12.57
N LYS A 115 2.34 -10.66 -13.79
CA LYS A 115 3.78 -10.49 -14.08
C LYS A 115 4.42 -9.29 -13.35
N GLN A 116 3.62 -8.31 -12.93
CA GLN A 116 4.07 -7.09 -12.23
C GLN A 116 3.65 -7.06 -10.76
N GLY A 117 2.91 -8.09 -10.30
CA GLY A 117 2.50 -8.25 -8.92
C GLY A 117 3.55 -8.98 -8.07
N ALA A 118 3.28 -9.04 -6.77
CA ALA A 118 4.18 -9.66 -5.79
C ALA A 118 4.29 -11.18 -5.94
N ASP A 119 3.29 -11.84 -6.54
CA ASP A 119 3.32 -13.27 -6.85
C ASP A 119 4.01 -13.52 -8.21
N SER A 120 5.17 -12.89 -8.38
CA SER A 120 5.98 -13.03 -9.58
C SER A 120 7.46 -13.16 -9.24
N GLU A 121 8.20 -13.80 -10.14
CA GLU A 121 9.66 -13.92 -10.01
C GLU A 121 10.39 -12.60 -10.33
N MET A 122 9.68 -11.51 -10.60
CA MET A 122 10.27 -10.24 -11.02
C MET A 122 11.36 -9.77 -10.05
N LEU A 123 11.04 -9.71 -8.75
CA LEU A 123 11.98 -9.23 -7.75
C LEU A 123 13.18 -10.15 -7.61
N ALA A 124 12.97 -11.48 -7.57
CA ALA A 124 14.05 -12.45 -7.47
C ALA A 124 15.01 -12.36 -8.66
N ASN A 125 14.46 -12.28 -9.88
CA ASN A 125 15.24 -12.15 -11.11
C ASN A 125 16.03 -10.83 -11.14
N ILE A 126 15.46 -9.72 -10.67
CA ILE A 126 16.16 -8.43 -10.61
C ILE A 126 17.31 -8.47 -9.60
N LEU A 127 17.06 -8.99 -8.39
CA LEU A 127 18.10 -9.06 -7.35
C LEU A 127 19.26 -9.98 -7.76
N GLU A 128 18.99 -11.13 -8.37
CA GLU A 128 20.04 -12.02 -8.90
C GLU A 128 20.85 -11.33 -9.99
N ARG A 129 20.19 -10.61 -10.91
CA ARG A 129 20.87 -9.83 -11.96
C ARG A 129 21.74 -8.71 -11.40
N ILE A 130 21.33 -8.06 -10.32
CA ILE A 130 22.16 -7.07 -9.62
C ILE A 130 23.42 -7.74 -9.07
N ALA A 131 23.28 -8.87 -8.38
CA ALA A 131 24.43 -9.61 -7.85
C ALA A 131 25.41 -10.01 -8.97
N LEU A 132 24.92 -10.58 -10.07
CA LEU A 132 25.72 -10.97 -11.23
C LEU A 132 26.45 -9.76 -11.85
N ALA A 133 25.79 -8.60 -11.93
CA ALA A 133 26.40 -7.36 -12.45
C ALA A 133 27.55 -6.84 -11.58
N PHE A 134 27.56 -7.15 -10.28
CA PHE A 134 28.68 -6.89 -9.36
C PHE A 134 29.77 -7.97 -9.40
N GLY A 135 29.73 -8.89 -10.37
CA GLY A 135 30.68 -10.00 -10.50
C GLY A 135 30.55 -11.04 -9.39
N LYS A 136 29.38 -11.14 -8.76
CA LYS A 136 29.05 -12.16 -7.76
C LYS A 136 28.51 -13.42 -8.43
N GLU A 137 28.60 -14.53 -7.72
CA GLU A 137 28.03 -15.79 -8.18
C GLU A 137 26.66 -16.06 -7.56
N ARG A 138 25.96 -17.09 -8.02
CA ARG A 138 24.64 -17.47 -7.52
C ARG A 138 24.64 -17.82 -6.02
N GLU A 139 25.74 -18.38 -5.54
CA GLU A 139 25.92 -18.65 -4.10
C GLU A 139 25.97 -17.35 -3.29
N ASP A 140 26.63 -16.31 -3.80
CA ASP A 140 26.65 -15.00 -3.15
C ASP A 140 25.26 -14.36 -3.11
N PHE A 141 24.42 -14.60 -4.13
CA PHE A 141 23.02 -14.17 -4.11
C PHE A 141 22.24 -14.84 -2.97
N PHE A 142 22.34 -16.15 -2.78
CA PHE A 142 21.68 -16.84 -1.66
C PHE A 142 22.20 -16.38 -0.29
N ARG A 143 23.51 -16.12 -0.19
CA ARG A 143 24.12 -15.53 1.02
C ARG A 143 23.62 -14.11 1.26
N ALA A 144 23.41 -13.32 0.21
CA ALA A 144 22.82 -11.98 0.31
C ALA A 144 21.37 -12.06 0.81
N LEU A 145 20.52 -12.92 0.23
CA LEU A 145 19.15 -13.12 0.70
C LEU A 145 19.08 -13.46 2.20
N SER A 146 19.96 -14.37 2.65
CA SER A 146 20.03 -14.77 4.07
C SER A 146 20.47 -13.65 5.01
N ARG A 147 21.17 -12.63 4.49
CA ARG A 147 21.61 -11.44 5.23
C ARG A 147 20.66 -10.25 5.08
N SER A 148 19.68 -10.34 4.18
CA SER A 148 18.69 -9.29 3.95
C SER A 148 17.59 -9.29 5.01
N PHE A 149 16.90 -8.16 5.07
CA PHE A 149 15.66 -7.97 5.80
C PHE A 149 14.69 -7.22 4.89
N LEU A 150 13.40 -7.53 4.96
CA LEU A 150 12.36 -6.91 4.14
C LEU A 150 11.28 -6.31 5.03
N ILE A 151 10.94 -5.05 4.80
CA ILE A 151 9.74 -4.43 5.38
C ILE A 151 8.65 -4.46 4.31
N SER A 152 7.62 -5.27 4.54
CA SER A 152 6.37 -5.26 3.80
C SER A 152 5.52 -4.10 4.37
N GLY A 153 5.64 -2.95 3.72
CA GLY A 153 4.87 -1.76 4.03
C GLY A 153 3.51 -1.85 3.36
N ASP A 154 2.45 -1.85 4.15
CA ASP A 154 1.07 -1.80 3.69
C ASP A 154 0.20 -1.31 4.85
N ASN A 155 -0.86 -0.55 4.61
CA ASN A 155 -1.66 0.11 5.64
C ASN A 155 -2.19 -0.83 6.74
N ALA A 156 -2.56 -0.22 7.87
CA ALA A 156 -3.15 -0.92 9.02
C ALA A 156 -4.47 -0.29 9.42
N HIS A 157 -5.42 -1.08 9.91
CA HIS A 157 -6.70 -0.57 10.37
C HIS A 157 -6.57 0.12 11.75
N ALA A 158 -6.81 1.42 11.79
CA ALA A 158 -7.01 2.13 13.05
C ALA A 158 -8.34 1.72 13.70
N VAL A 159 -8.40 1.75 15.04
CA VAL A 159 -9.63 1.54 15.78
C VAL A 159 -10.62 2.67 15.46
N HIS A 160 -11.78 2.30 14.92
CA HIS A 160 -12.81 3.28 14.59
C HIS A 160 -13.58 3.66 15.86
N PRO A 161 -13.69 4.95 16.23
CA PRO A 161 -14.33 5.37 17.49
C PRO A 161 -15.81 4.98 17.58
N ASN A 162 -16.53 4.95 16.45
CA ASN A 162 -17.93 4.49 16.40
C ASN A 162 -18.09 2.96 16.36
N ASN A 163 -17.02 2.19 16.15
CA ASN A 163 -17.07 0.74 16.00
C ASN A 163 -15.88 0.04 16.71
N PRO A 164 -15.60 0.35 17.98
CA PRO A 164 -14.42 -0.16 18.68
C PRO A 164 -14.43 -1.68 18.83
N ASP A 165 -15.62 -2.29 18.83
CA ASP A 165 -15.81 -3.73 18.99
C ASP A 165 -15.35 -4.53 17.76
N LYS A 166 -15.03 -3.88 16.63
CA LYS A 166 -14.47 -4.54 15.45
C LYS A 166 -13.00 -4.91 15.61
N HIS A 167 -12.29 -4.32 16.58
CA HIS A 167 -10.89 -4.59 16.87
C HIS A 167 -10.72 -5.54 18.06
N ASP A 168 -9.53 -6.15 18.14
CA ASP A 168 -9.10 -6.89 19.32
C ASP A 168 -9.20 -6.02 20.60
N PRO A 169 -9.57 -6.58 21.77
CA PRO A 169 -9.69 -5.82 23.01
C PRO A 169 -8.37 -5.21 23.50
N THR A 170 -7.22 -5.78 23.13
CA THR A 170 -5.90 -5.42 23.66
C THR A 170 -5.00 -4.72 22.64
N ASN A 171 -5.16 -4.99 21.35
CA ASN A 171 -4.34 -4.45 20.28
C ASN A 171 -5.19 -3.57 19.35
N ARG A 172 -5.24 -2.26 19.67
CA ARG A 172 -6.09 -1.27 19.01
C ARG A 172 -5.23 -0.12 18.50
N PRO A 173 -4.76 -0.18 17.24
CA PRO A 173 -4.00 0.92 16.67
C PRO A 173 -4.80 2.21 16.67
N VAL A 174 -4.19 3.31 17.08
CA VAL A 174 -4.79 4.65 17.11
C VAL A 174 -4.00 5.54 16.15
N ILE A 175 -4.69 6.45 15.48
CA ILE A 175 -4.07 7.47 14.63
C ILE A 175 -3.12 8.36 15.45
N ASN A 176 -2.02 8.78 14.84
CA ASN A 176 -0.92 9.60 15.35
C ASN A 176 -0.15 8.97 16.53
N LYS A 177 -0.14 7.63 16.61
CA LYS A 177 0.59 6.86 17.65
C LYS A 177 1.69 5.96 17.08
N GLY A 178 1.98 6.09 15.78
CA GLY A 178 3.11 5.45 15.14
C GLY A 178 2.75 4.22 14.30
N PRO A 179 3.71 3.73 13.50
CA PRO A 179 3.51 2.58 12.62
C PRO A 179 3.07 1.34 13.40
N VAL A 180 2.28 0.51 12.74
CA VAL A 180 1.62 -0.64 13.34
C VAL A 180 2.30 -1.90 12.86
N ILE A 181 2.84 -2.70 13.78
CA ILE A 181 3.34 -4.04 13.52
C ILE A 181 2.14 -4.99 13.39
N LYS A 182 1.96 -5.59 12.20
CA LYS A 182 0.82 -6.46 11.87
C LYS A 182 1.18 -7.91 12.17
N ILE A 183 0.45 -8.55 13.09
CA ILE A 183 0.74 -9.91 13.57
C ILE A 183 -0.47 -10.81 13.33
N ASN A 184 -0.25 -12.00 12.75
CA ASN A 184 -1.30 -12.98 12.54
C ASN A 184 -0.73 -14.41 12.64
N ALA A 185 -1.25 -15.20 13.58
CA ALA A 185 -0.80 -16.57 13.82
C ALA A 185 -1.01 -17.52 12.62
N ASN A 186 -1.91 -17.18 11.69
CA ASN A 186 -2.15 -17.93 10.45
C ASN A 186 -1.26 -17.45 9.29
N PHE A 187 -0.24 -16.62 9.56
CA PHE A 187 0.70 -16.11 8.56
C PHE A 187 0.05 -15.35 7.39
N ALA A 188 -1.04 -14.63 7.68
CA ALA A 188 -1.53 -13.58 6.78
C ALA A 188 -0.58 -12.36 6.72
N TYR A 189 0.37 -12.32 7.65
CA TYR A 189 1.49 -11.39 7.73
C TYR A 189 2.76 -12.22 7.99
N THR A 190 3.89 -11.76 7.47
CA THR A 190 5.22 -12.40 7.64
C THR A 190 5.80 -12.24 9.03
N THR A 191 5.28 -11.28 9.79
CA THR A 191 5.77 -10.91 11.10
C THR A 191 5.81 -12.07 12.09
N ASP A 192 6.99 -12.31 12.66
CA ASP A 192 7.21 -13.20 13.79
C ASP A 192 7.88 -12.44 14.95
N SER A 193 8.35 -13.17 15.98
CA SER A 193 9.02 -12.55 17.13
C SER A 193 10.40 -11.96 16.79
N ASP A 194 11.14 -12.56 15.85
CA ASP A 194 12.46 -12.06 15.42
C ASP A 194 12.28 -10.76 14.64
N SER A 195 11.42 -10.79 13.62
CA SER A 195 11.21 -9.63 12.76
C SER A 195 10.53 -8.47 13.49
N SER A 196 9.61 -8.76 14.42
CA SER A 196 9.08 -7.75 15.34
C SER A 196 10.19 -7.09 16.16
N ALA A 197 11.07 -7.86 16.80
CA ALA A 197 12.13 -7.32 17.65
C ALA A 197 13.08 -6.40 16.86
N VAL A 198 13.40 -6.78 15.62
CA VAL A 198 14.21 -5.94 14.72
C VAL A 198 13.54 -4.59 14.49
N TYR A 199 12.25 -4.57 14.14
CA TYR A 199 11.55 -3.31 13.87
C TYR A 199 11.32 -2.48 15.13
N GLU A 200 11.07 -3.11 16.29
CA GLU A 200 10.94 -2.41 17.58
C GLU A 200 12.24 -1.68 17.97
N GLU A 201 13.41 -2.32 17.80
CA GLU A 201 14.70 -1.68 18.08
C GLU A 201 15.04 -0.59 17.05
N LEU A 202 14.61 -0.77 15.80
CA LEU A 202 14.72 0.24 14.76
C LEU A 202 13.86 1.48 15.07
N CYS A 203 12.60 1.28 15.48
CA CYS A 203 11.73 2.37 15.94
C CYS A 203 12.35 3.10 17.14
N LYS A 204 12.91 2.36 18.10
CA LYS A 204 13.60 2.94 19.26
C LYS A 204 14.83 3.76 18.85
N SER A 205 15.65 3.26 17.94
CA SER A 205 16.81 3.98 17.38
C SER A 205 16.39 5.24 16.64
N ALA A 206 15.30 5.16 15.87
CA ALA A 206 14.69 6.28 15.17
C ALA A 206 13.92 7.24 16.07
N GLN A 207 13.74 6.94 17.37
CA GLN A 207 12.87 7.66 18.31
C GLN A 207 11.44 7.81 17.77
N VAL A 208 10.89 6.71 17.25
CA VAL A 208 9.56 6.58 16.67
C VAL A 208 8.71 5.68 17.58
N PRO A 209 7.49 6.10 17.98
CA PRO A 209 6.57 5.19 18.64
C PRO A 209 6.07 4.13 17.65
N TYR A 210 5.67 2.98 18.14
CA TYR A 210 5.05 1.93 17.34
C TYR A 210 3.87 1.30 18.08
N GLN A 211 3.03 0.62 17.34
CA GLN A 211 1.85 -0.08 17.84
C GLN A 211 1.84 -1.53 17.35
N LYS A 212 0.94 -2.34 17.89
CA LYS A 212 0.73 -3.71 17.43
C LYS A 212 -0.73 -3.91 17.03
N PHE A 213 -0.94 -4.74 16.02
CA PHE A 213 -2.24 -5.14 15.54
C PHE A 213 -2.33 -6.66 15.47
N VAL A 214 -3.41 -7.19 16.03
CA VAL A 214 -3.88 -8.53 15.75
C VAL A 214 -5.36 -8.45 15.38
N ASN A 215 -5.80 -9.38 14.54
CA ASN A 215 -7.22 -9.56 14.29
C ASN A 215 -7.89 -10.18 15.51
N ARG A 216 -9.19 -9.90 15.69
CA ARG A 216 -10.02 -10.72 16.57
C ARG A 216 -9.99 -12.16 16.07
N SER A 217 -9.97 -13.12 16.99
CA SER A 217 -9.87 -14.54 16.64
C SER A 217 -11.09 -15.08 15.87
N ASP A 218 -12.23 -14.40 15.94
CA ASP A 218 -13.49 -14.78 15.28
C ASP A 218 -13.68 -14.13 13.89
N VAL A 219 -12.73 -13.32 13.42
CA VAL A 219 -12.80 -12.62 12.13
C VAL A 219 -11.57 -12.95 11.29
N ARG A 220 -11.79 -13.32 10.02
CA ARG A 220 -10.70 -13.43 9.06
C ARG A 220 -10.21 -12.04 8.69
N GLY A 221 -8.95 -11.75 8.95
CA GLY A 221 -8.29 -10.52 8.47
C GLY A 221 -7.88 -10.61 7.00
N GLY A 222 -7.46 -9.47 6.45
CA GLY A 222 -6.77 -9.41 5.16
C GLY A 222 -5.40 -10.10 5.20
N SER A 223 -4.78 -10.21 4.03
CA SER A 223 -3.39 -10.61 3.81
C SER A 223 -2.69 -9.48 3.06
N THR A 224 -1.37 -9.56 2.93
CA THR A 224 -0.56 -8.57 2.19
C THR A 224 0.32 -9.25 1.15
N ILE A 225 1.14 -8.46 0.46
CA ILE A 225 2.24 -8.95 -0.39
C ILE A 225 3.36 -9.64 0.38
N GLY A 226 3.45 -9.48 1.71
CA GLY A 226 4.55 -10.03 2.52
C GLY A 226 4.64 -11.56 2.38
N PRO A 227 3.59 -12.31 2.76
CA PRO A 227 3.58 -13.76 2.63
C PRO A 227 3.75 -14.22 1.18
N ILE A 228 3.17 -13.50 0.22
CA ILE A 228 3.29 -13.80 -1.21
C ILE A 228 4.75 -13.68 -1.67
N SER A 229 5.42 -12.58 -1.34
CA SER A 229 6.82 -12.35 -1.70
C SER A 229 7.73 -13.41 -1.07
N SER A 230 7.39 -13.87 0.14
CA SER A 230 8.16 -14.90 0.86
C SER A 230 8.16 -16.26 0.17
N THR A 231 7.19 -16.57 -0.70
CA THR A 231 7.19 -17.82 -1.48
C THR A 231 8.23 -17.82 -2.60
N HIS A 232 8.63 -16.63 -3.07
CA HIS A 232 9.61 -16.45 -4.14
C HIS A 232 11.00 -16.08 -3.61
N LEU A 233 11.05 -15.43 -2.44
CA LEU A 233 12.27 -14.92 -1.82
C LEU A 233 12.31 -15.27 -0.33
N ASN A 234 13.26 -16.12 0.04
CA ASN A 234 13.50 -16.46 1.45
C ASN A 234 14.30 -15.34 2.15
N ILE A 235 13.64 -14.20 2.38
CA ILE A 235 14.14 -13.05 3.13
C ILE A 235 13.33 -12.92 4.41
N ARG A 236 13.99 -12.69 5.54
CA ARG A 236 13.32 -12.39 6.80
C ARG A 236 12.52 -11.10 6.65
N SER A 237 11.25 -11.11 7.01
CA SER A 237 10.35 -10.00 6.75
C SER A 237 9.42 -9.66 7.90
N ILE A 238 8.98 -8.41 7.90
CA ILE A 238 7.95 -7.88 8.79
C ILE A 238 6.88 -7.17 7.97
N ASP A 239 5.64 -7.29 8.40
CA ASP A 239 4.52 -6.49 7.88
C ASP A 239 4.21 -5.34 8.85
N ILE A 240 4.28 -4.11 8.34
CA ILE A 240 3.97 -2.89 9.09
C ILE A 240 3.11 -1.94 8.26
N GLY A 241 2.36 -1.06 8.93
CA GLY A 241 1.48 -0.11 8.25
C GLY A 241 1.17 1.14 9.03
N ASN A 242 0.82 2.22 8.34
CA ASN A 242 0.23 3.39 8.99
C ASN A 242 -1.24 3.09 9.38
N PRO A 243 -1.66 3.48 10.60
CA PRO A 243 -3.05 3.34 11.02
C PRO A 243 -3.95 4.28 10.21
N THR A 244 -4.92 3.70 9.51
CA THR A 244 -5.82 4.38 8.59
C THR A 244 -7.28 4.02 8.90
N LEU A 245 -8.18 4.98 8.71
CA LEU A 245 -9.63 4.79 8.74
C LEU A 245 -10.19 4.85 7.32
N ALA A 246 -11.31 4.15 7.14
CA ALA A 246 -12.02 4.05 5.86
C ALA A 246 -11.15 3.49 4.73
N MET A 247 -10.29 2.51 5.04
CA MET A 247 -9.50 1.77 4.05
C MET A 247 -10.39 1.28 2.89
N HIS A 248 -9.93 1.45 1.64
CA HIS A 248 -10.65 1.20 0.38
C HIS A 248 -11.79 2.19 0.07
N SER A 249 -11.95 3.26 0.84
CA SER A 249 -12.81 4.38 0.46
C SER A 249 -12.20 5.17 -0.70
N ILE A 250 -13.05 5.81 -1.51
CA ILE A 250 -12.57 6.78 -2.52
C ILE A 250 -11.77 7.93 -1.88
N ARG A 251 -12.03 8.22 -0.60
CA ARG A 251 -11.27 9.16 0.23
C ARG A 251 -11.10 8.59 1.64
N GLU A 252 -9.86 8.38 2.03
CA GLU A 252 -9.44 7.71 3.25
C GLU A 252 -8.97 8.75 4.29
N LEU A 253 -8.66 8.30 5.51
CA LEU A 253 -8.21 9.19 6.60
C LEU A 253 -7.05 8.56 7.39
N ALA A 254 -5.90 9.22 7.41
CA ALA A 254 -4.70 8.81 8.15
C ALA A 254 -4.16 9.94 9.04
N GLY A 255 -3.11 9.65 9.83
CA GLY A 255 -2.46 10.63 10.70
C GLY A 255 -1.26 11.34 10.07
N VAL A 256 -1.15 12.65 10.28
CA VAL A 256 0.05 13.43 9.86
C VAL A 256 1.31 12.94 10.56
N MET A 257 1.20 12.61 11.85
CA MET A 257 2.35 12.13 12.63
C MET A 257 2.74 10.72 12.23
N ASP A 258 1.77 9.84 11.93
CA ASP A 258 2.07 8.47 11.50
C ASP A 258 2.91 8.46 10.22
N HIS A 259 2.55 9.31 9.24
CA HIS A 259 3.32 9.45 8.01
C HIS A 259 4.75 9.94 8.26
N THR A 260 4.91 10.88 9.18
CA THR A 260 6.24 11.38 9.59
C THR A 260 7.05 10.30 10.30
N TYR A 261 6.41 9.51 11.15
CA TYR A 261 7.04 8.43 11.91
C TYR A 261 7.49 7.28 11.01
N VAL A 262 6.66 6.84 10.07
CA VAL A 262 7.05 5.74 9.17
C VAL A 262 8.22 6.15 8.27
N MET A 263 8.25 7.38 7.74
CA MET A 263 9.39 7.89 6.98
C MET A 263 10.70 7.85 7.79
N ARG A 264 10.64 8.23 9.07
CA ARG A 264 11.81 8.14 9.97
C ARG A 264 12.24 6.71 10.21
N SER A 265 11.29 5.79 10.40
CA SER A 265 11.59 4.36 10.57
C SER A 265 12.25 3.77 9.32
N TYR A 266 11.76 4.10 8.12
CA TYR A 266 12.35 3.65 6.87
C TYR A 266 13.71 4.25 6.60
N LEU A 267 13.92 5.53 6.93
CA LEU A 267 15.25 6.13 6.81
C LEU A 267 16.24 5.45 7.75
N GLU A 268 15.82 5.11 8.97
CA GLU A 268 16.67 4.37 9.90
C GLU A 268 16.96 2.94 9.42
N PHE A 269 15.97 2.28 8.81
CA PHE A 269 16.15 0.99 8.15
C PHE A 269 17.26 1.02 7.10
N TYR A 270 17.22 2.01 6.20
CA TYR A 270 18.18 2.14 5.11
C TYR A 270 19.59 2.61 5.53
N LYS A 271 19.79 2.98 6.81
CA LYS A 271 21.12 3.31 7.36
C LYS A 271 21.85 2.10 7.94
N LEU A 272 21.17 0.95 8.08
CA LEU A 272 21.79 -0.29 8.53
C LEU A 272 22.79 -0.81 7.47
#